data_AF-A0A800F967-F1
#
_entry.id   AF-A0A800F967-F1
#
_cell.length_a   1.000
_cell.length_b   1.000
_cell.length_c   1.000
_cell.angle_alpha   90.00
_cell.angle_beta   90.00
_cell.angle_gamma   90.00
#
_symmetry.space_group_name_H-M   'P 1'
#
loop_
_entity.id
_entity.type
_entity.pdbx_description
1 polymer ?
#
loop_
_entity_poly.entity_id
_entity_poly.type
_entity_poly.pdbx_seq_one_letter_code
_entity_poly.pdbx_strand_id
1 'polypeptide(L)'
;MSETIERVCAREYARPPEGVFFNSASWGLIPSSSAEESADLSLRRNRTHGFEERELGAGQRRCRSALADLIGADADEIALVPNTTFGMSLAAAMTASGPPGDVIVSAGEFPANVLPWRSLERRGFRVVVVPCGPDGLPDEQALLTAIDGPRVRALSVSMVQFASGYRMDLALLGAACEAHEVLFCIDAIQGVGAVPFRVSDTRADIVSAGGQKWLCSPWGSGFTWVRKELQSRFDPPVISWLALPGSPARLDTSEYRLEWRTNARKFEPATLGVQDYLGLARSVEILLEVGIEAIREHIFRVQEPILHWAAAKPDLRLWTPLEASRRAGIVSFFPRDAREVARKEHVDRANLRHRPAETGQQRRDQHGAAIP
;
A
#
# COMPACT_ATOMS: atom_id res chain seq x y z
N MET A 1 2.95 -28.06 1.27
CA MET A 1 4.36 -27.85 1.60
C MET A 1 4.77 -26.54 0.94
N SER A 2 5.25 -25.54 1.68
CA SER A 2 5.64 -24.26 1.06
C SER A 2 6.90 -24.47 0.20
N GLU A 3 7.00 -23.73 -0.91
CA GLU A 3 8.18 -23.73 -1.77
C GLU A 3 9.30 -22.90 -1.15
N THR A 4 10.56 -23.32 -1.32
CA THR A 4 11.71 -22.50 -0.93
C THR A 4 11.81 -21.26 -1.83
N ILE A 5 12.18 -20.12 -1.25
CA ILE A 5 12.33 -18.86 -1.99
C ILE A 5 13.31 -18.98 -3.16
N GLU A 6 14.40 -19.74 -3.01
CA GLU A 6 15.40 -19.95 -4.06
C GLU A 6 14.81 -20.68 -5.28
N ARG A 7 13.91 -21.65 -5.06
CA ARG A 7 13.24 -22.40 -6.13
C ARG A 7 12.25 -21.53 -6.89
N VAL A 8 11.44 -20.76 -6.16
CA VAL A 8 10.50 -19.80 -6.76
C VAL A 8 11.27 -18.74 -7.54
N CYS A 9 12.35 -18.19 -6.98
CA CYS A 9 13.18 -17.23 -7.68
C CYS A 9 13.80 -17.79 -8.96
N ALA A 10 14.33 -19.02 -8.92
CA ALA A 10 14.90 -19.67 -10.10
C ALA A 10 13.86 -19.91 -11.22
N ARG A 11 12.59 -20.12 -10.86
CA ARG A 11 11.49 -20.32 -11.81
C ARG A 11 10.97 -18.99 -12.36
N GLU A 12 10.58 -18.08 -11.48
CA GLU A 12 9.84 -16.87 -11.82
C GLU A 12 10.75 -15.71 -12.28
N TYR A 13 12.02 -15.77 -11.93
CA TYR A 13 13.02 -14.75 -12.27
C TYR A 13 14.25 -15.40 -12.94
N ALA A 14 14.04 -16.46 -13.73
CA ALA A 14 15.10 -17.19 -14.44
C ALA A 14 15.95 -16.29 -15.37
N ARG A 15 15.41 -15.14 -15.79
CA ARG A 15 16.10 -14.10 -16.56
C ARG A 15 15.91 -12.76 -15.85
N PRO A 16 16.56 -12.56 -14.69
CA PRO A 16 16.41 -11.30 -13.96
C PRO A 16 17.05 -10.16 -14.78
N PRO A 17 16.63 -8.90 -14.57
CA PRO A 17 17.32 -7.76 -15.14
C PRO A 17 18.80 -7.79 -14.73
N GLU A 18 19.68 -7.32 -15.61
CA GLU A 18 21.12 -7.23 -15.31
C GLU A 18 21.37 -6.30 -14.13
N GLY A 19 22.17 -6.75 -13.15
CA GLY A 19 22.63 -5.95 -12.01
C GLY A 19 21.90 -6.23 -10.69
N VAL A 20 22.09 -5.33 -9.73
CA VAL A 20 21.48 -5.40 -8.38
C VAL A 20 20.28 -4.45 -8.34
N PHE A 21 19.10 -4.98 -7.99
CA PHE A 21 17.87 -4.20 -7.91
C PHE A 21 17.46 -3.97 -6.44
N PHE A 22 17.85 -2.81 -5.91
CA PHE A 22 17.43 -2.30 -4.60
C PHE A 22 16.43 -1.16 -4.77
N ASN A 23 15.25 -1.45 -5.32
CA ASN A 23 14.20 -0.45 -5.54
C ASN A 23 12.75 -0.98 -5.38
N SER A 24 12.58 -2.09 -4.66
CA SER A 24 11.29 -2.78 -4.48
C SER A 24 10.21 -1.91 -3.80
N ALA A 25 10.63 -0.97 -2.95
CA ALA A 25 9.74 0.00 -2.31
C ALA A 25 9.17 1.07 -3.26
N SER A 26 9.74 1.20 -4.47
CA SER A 26 9.17 1.99 -5.57
C SER A 26 8.31 1.11 -6.46
N TRP A 27 8.87 -0.02 -6.92
CA TRP A 27 8.15 -1.08 -7.62
C TRP A 27 8.90 -2.43 -7.52
N GLY A 28 8.16 -3.52 -7.38
CA GLY A 28 8.70 -4.88 -7.40
C GLY A 28 8.86 -5.41 -8.82
N LEU A 29 9.81 -6.33 -9.01
CA LEU A 29 9.93 -7.08 -10.25
C LEU A 29 8.78 -8.09 -10.36
N ILE A 30 8.11 -8.11 -11.51
CA ILE A 30 6.97 -8.98 -11.75
C ILE A 30 7.46 -10.42 -12.04
N PRO A 31 6.89 -11.45 -11.39
CA PRO A 31 7.15 -12.86 -11.73
C PRO A 31 6.85 -13.15 -13.20
N SER A 32 7.65 -13.99 -13.86
CA SER A 32 7.44 -14.32 -15.27
C SER A 32 6.05 -14.88 -15.54
N SER A 33 5.55 -15.78 -14.68
CA SER A 33 4.20 -16.34 -14.87
C SER A 33 3.08 -15.31 -14.69
N SER A 34 3.25 -14.33 -13.80
CA SER A 34 2.30 -13.22 -13.65
C SER A 34 2.27 -12.34 -14.90
N ALA A 35 3.44 -12.04 -15.48
CA ALA A 35 3.54 -11.27 -16.72
C ALA A 35 2.93 -12.04 -17.92
N GLU A 36 3.16 -13.35 -17.99
CA GLU A 36 2.58 -14.23 -19.00
C GLU A 36 1.05 -14.28 -18.91
N GLU A 37 0.46 -14.40 -17.73
CA GLU A 37 -1.01 -14.37 -17.56
C GLU A 37 -1.63 -13.05 -18.04
N SER A 38 -0.99 -11.91 -17.72
CA SER A 38 -1.44 -10.60 -18.22
C SER A 38 -1.35 -10.49 -19.74
N ALA A 39 -0.26 -10.99 -20.34
CA ALA A 39 -0.05 -10.96 -21.78
C ALA A 39 -1.02 -11.91 -22.52
N ASP A 40 -1.23 -13.11 -22.00
CA ASP A 40 -2.10 -14.13 -22.61
C ASP A 40 -3.53 -13.60 -22.79
N LEU A 41 -4.13 -12.99 -21.76
CA LEU A 41 -5.48 -12.45 -21.88
C LEU A 41 -5.57 -11.40 -22.99
N SER A 42 -4.57 -10.52 -23.09
CA SER A 42 -4.52 -9.49 -24.12
C SER A 42 -4.47 -10.08 -25.53
N LEU A 43 -3.68 -11.15 -25.72
CA LEU A 43 -3.58 -11.86 -26.99
C LEU A 43 -4.84 -12.65 -27.32
N ARG A 44 -5.43 -13.36 -26.35
CA ARG A 44 -6.65 -14.14 -26.52
C ARG A 44 -7.85 -13.27 -26.85
N ARG A 45 -7.97 -12.10 -26.20
CA ARG A 45 -9.03 -11.12 -26.48
C ARG A 45 -8.96 -10.55 -27.91
N ASN A 46 -7.79 -10.61 -28.56
CA ASN A 46 -7.61 -10.21 -29.96
C ASN A 46 -7.99 -11.31 -30.97
N ARG A 47 -8.56 -12.43 -30.51
CA ARG A 47 -9.03 -13.53 -31.37
C ARG A 47 -10.55 -13.62 -31.31
N THR A 48 -11.17 -13.93 -32.44
CA THR A 48 -12.61 -14.23 -32.51
C THR A 48 -12.92 -15.42 -31.58
N HIS A 49 -13.79 -15.21 -30.58
CA HIS A 49 -14.11 -16.18 -29.52
C HIS A 49 -12.91 -16.64 -28.66
N GLY A 50 -11.81 -15.88 -28.59
CA GLY A 50 -10.65 -16.27 -27.78
C GLY A 50 -10.85 -16.05 -26.27
N PHE A 51 -11.92 -15.39 -25.87
CA PHE A 51 -12.22 -15.02 -24.49
C PHE A 51 -13.72 -14.89 -24.26
N GLU A 52 -14.19 -15.41 -23.12
CA GLU A 52 -15.59 -15.34 -22.71
C GLU A 52 -15.82 -14.48 -21.46
N GLU A 53 -16.98 -13.84 -21.37
CA GLU A 53 -17.34 -12.96 -20.24
C GLU A 53 -17.23 -13.67 -18.87
N ARG A 54 -17.57 -14.96 -18.81
CA ARG A 54 -17.48 -15.77 -17.58
C ARG A 54 -16.05 -15.83 -17.01
N GLU A 55 -15.04 -15.71 -17.86
CA GLU A 55 -13.63 -15.73 -17.46
C GLU A 55 -13.23 -14.43 -16.74
N LEU A 56 -13.82 -13.27 -17.06
CA LEU A 56 -13.61 -12.03 -16.27
C LEU A 56 -14.00 -12.27 -14.82
N GLY A 57 -15.23 -12.76 -14.63
CA GLY A 57 -15.77 -12.97 -13.29
C GLY A 57 -14.97 -13.99 -12.50
N ALA A 58 -14.49 -15.06 -13.15
CA ALA A 58 -13.64 -16.07 -12.53
C ALA A 58 -12.28 -15.51 -12.09
N GLY A 59 -11.59 -14.77 -12.97
CA GLY A 59 -10.30 -14.15 -12.67
C GLY A 59 -10.35 -13.17 -11.50
N GLN A 60 -11.35 -12.30 -11.48
CA GLN A 60 -11.54 -11.36 -10.38
C GLN A 60 -11.89 -12.08 -9.05
N ARG A 61 -12.65 -13.19 -9.09
CA ARG A 61 -12.94 -13.99 -7.88
C ARG A 61 -11.67 -14.68 -7.35
N ARG A 62 -10.86 -15.27 -8.24
CA ARG A 62 -9.55 -15.84 -7.89
C ARG A 62 -8.67 -14.80 -7.21
N CYS A 63 -8.55 -13.61 -7.80
CA CYS A 63 -7.78 -12.51 -7.23
C CYS A 63 -8.26 -12.11 -5.83
N ARG A 64 -9.57 -11.92 -5.62
CA ARG A 64 -10.12 -11.60 -4.28
C ARG A 64 -9.84 -12.70 -3.26
N SER A 65 -9.97 -13.98 -3.65
CA SER A 65 -9.66 -15.10 -2.76
C SER A 65 -8.19 -15.08 -2.32
N ALA A 66 -7.26 -14.96 -3.28
CA ALA A 66 -5.83 -14.93 -2.97
C ALA A 66 -5.47 -13.74 -2.06
N LEU A 67 -6.04 -12.56 -2.31
CA LEU A 67 -5.86 -11.38 -1.45
C LEU A 67 -6.45 -11.56 -0.06
N ALA A 68 -7.62 -12.19 0.05
CA ALA A 68 -8.26 -12.50 1.32
C ALA A 68 -7.43 -13.49 2.15
N ASP A 69 -6.90 -14.53 1.50
CA ASP A 69 -5.98 -15.50 2.12
C ASP A 69 -4.70 -14.81 2.63
N LEU A 70 -4.12 -13.91 1.82
CA LEU A 70 -2.90 -13.16 2.15
C LEU A 70 -3.04 -12.34 3.45
N ILE A 71 -4.18 -11.69 3.66
CA ILE A 71 -4.38 -10.79 4.81
C ILE A 71 -5.31 -11.38 5.89
N GLY A 72 -5.77 -12.62 5.72
CA GLY A 72 -6.68 -13.28 6.66
C GLY A 72 -8.07 -12.63 6.76
N ALA A 73 -8.67 -12.28 5.63
CA ALA A 73 -9.99 -11.66 5.52
C ALA A 73 -11.01 -12.59 4.82
N ASP A 74 -12.27 -12.18 4.77
CA ASP A 74 -13.26 -12.77 3.84
C ASP A 74 -13.12 -12.13 2.45
N ALA A 75 -13.30 -12.90 1.38
CA ALA A 75 -13.24 -12.38 0.01
C ALA A 75 -14.31 -11.32 -0.32
N ASP A 76 -15.43 -11.33 0.41
CA ASP A 76 -16.48 -10.31 0.32
C ASP A 76 -16.07 -8.96 0.95
N GLU A 77 -14.99 -8.94 1.73
CA GLU A 77 -14.42 -7.70 2.29
C GLU A 77 -13.40 -7.03 1.38
N ILE A 78 -13.06 -7.65 0.25
CA ILE A 78 -12.06 -7.15 -0.69
C ILE A 78 -12.73 -6.42 -1.86
N ALA A 79 -12.43 -5.12 -1.98
CA ALA A 79 -12.67 -4.34 -3.18
C ALA A 79 -11.39 -4.30 -4.04
N LEU A 80 -11.49 -4.68 -5.31
CA LEU A 80 -10.42 -4.48 -6.29
C LEU A 80 -10.34 -3.00 -6.69
N VAL A 81 -9.17 -2.36 -6.56
CA VAL A 81 -8.98 -0.92 -6.83
C VAL A 81 -7.63 -0.64 -7.49
N PRO A 82 -7.48 0.41 -8.30
CA PRO A 82 -6.28 0.57 -9.13
C PRO A 82 -5.00 0.88 -8.34
N ASN A 83 -5.10 1.39 -7.12
CA ASN A 83 -3.96 1.78 -6.28
C ASN A 83 -4.43 2.18 -4.86
N THR A 84 -3.46 2.33 -3.95
CA THR A 84 -3.70 2.81 -2.58
C THR A 84 -4.40 4.17 -2.52
N THR A 85 -4.06 5.11 -3.42
CA THR A 85 -4.69 6.45 -3.44
C THR A 85 -6.22 6.35 -3.57
N PHE A 86 -6.71 5.42 -4.39
CA PHE A 86 -8.15 5.17 -4.52
C PHE A 86 -8.76 4.71 -3.18
N GLY A 87 -8.15 3.73 -2.50
CA GLY A 87 -8.63 3.24 -1.21
C GLY A 87 -8.55 4.29 -0.09
N MET A 88 -7.50 5.11 -0.04
CA MET A 88 -7.43 6.21 0.93
C MET A 88 -8.46 7.32 0.63
N SER A 89 -8.80 7.52 -0.64
CA SER A 89 -9.89 8.43 -1.03
C SER A 89 -11.26 7.88 -0.64
N LEU A 90 -11.45 6.56 -0.73
CA LEU A 90 -12.64 5.88 -0.21
C LEU A 90 -12.76 6.09 1.32
N ALA A 91 -11.66 5.92 2.06
CA ALA A 91 -11.62 6.15 3.50
C ALA A 91 -11.97 7.60 3.89
N ALA A 92 -11.42 8.57 3.16
CA ALA A 92 -11.77 9.98 3.32
C ALA A 92 -13.27 10.23 3.05
N ALA A 93 -13.83 9.63 2.01
CA ALA A 93 -15.26 9.76 1.71
C ALA A 93 -16.16 9.15 2.78
N MET A 94 -15.81 7.95 3.29
CA MET A 94 -16.53 7.30 4.40
C MET A 94 -16.48 8.14 5.68
N THR A 95 -15.31 8.68 6.03
CA THR A 95 -15.15 9.57 7.18
C THR A 95 -16.05 10.81 7.05
N ALA A 96 -16.13 11.35 5.84
CA ALA A 96 -16.84 12.56 5.53
C ALA A 96 -18.37 12.41 5.38
N SER A 97 -18.92 11.20 5.51
CA SER A 97 -20.38 11.02 5.60
C SER A 97 -20.93 11.41 6.99
N GLY A 98 -20.07 11.49 8.01
CA GLY A 98 -20.42 12.01 9.32
C GLY A 98 -20.09 13.51 9.51
N PRO A 99 -20.38 14.08 10.69
CA PRO A 99 -20.13 15.49 10.98
C PRO A 99 -18.63 15.84 10.97
N PRO A 100 -18.22 17.05 10.58
CA PRO A 100 -16.81 17.42 10.56
C PRO A 100 -16.12 17.26 11.93
N GLY A 101 -14.84 16.90 11.90
CA GLY A 101 -14.00 16.75 13.07
C GLY A 101 -12.53 16.61 12.68
N ASP A 102 -11.74 16.03 13.57
CA ASP A 102 -10.30 15.89 13.38
C ASP A 102 -9.95 14.60 12.65
N VAL A 103 -9.02 14.68 11.70
CA VAL A 103 -8.38 13.52 11.08
C VAL A 103 -6.91 13.56 11.46
N ILE A 104 -6.44 12.53 12.14
CA ILE A 104 -5.07 12.41 12.61
C ILE A 104 -4.24 11.70 11.55
N VAL A 105 -3.08 12.27 11.23
CA VAL A 105 -2.06 11.63 10.39
C VAL A 105 -0.69 11.82 11.03
N SER A 106 0.22 10.86 10.81
CA SER A 106 1.63 11.05 11.17
C SER A 106 2.30 12.07 10.24
N ALA A 107 3.25 12.84 10.75
CA ALA A 107 4.20 13.54 9.90
C ALA A 107 5.02 12.53 9.08
N GLY A 108 5.42 12.93 7.87
CA GLY A 108 6.20 12.07 6.96
C GLY A 108 5.38 11.00 6.22
N GLU A 109 4.05 11.03 6.31
CA GLU A 109 3.16 10.20 5.49
C GLU A 109 3.32 10.50 3.99
N PHE A 110 3.15 9.47 3.16
CA PHE A 110 3.19 9.61 1.71
C PHE A 110 1.97 10.44 1.23
N PRO A 111 2.07 11.26 0.16
CA PRO A 111 0.96 12.13 -0.27
C PRO A 111 -0.37 11.41 -0.50
N ALA A 112 -0.35 10.15 -0.96
CA ALA A 112 -1.56 9.34 -1.12
C ALA A 112 -2.34 9.13 0.19
N ASN A 113 -1.65 9.16 1.34
CA ASN A 113 -2.21 9.02 2.68
C ASN A 113 -2.42 10.38 3.40
N VAL A 114 -2.25 11.52 2.71
CA VAL A 114 -2.42 12.87 3.30
C VAL A 114 -3.40 13.72 2.51
N LEU A 115 -3.25 13.75 1.18
CA LEU A 115 -4.03 14.63 0.31
C LEU A 115 -5.54 14.33 0.33
N PRO A 116 -6.00 13.05 0.40
CA PRO A 116 -7.42 12.77 0.56
C PRO A 116 -8.03 13.45 1.79
N TRP A 117 -7.34 13.44 2.93
CA TRP A 117 -7.80 14.06 4.17
C TRP A 117 -7.78 15.59 4.08
N ARG A 118 -6.73 16.18 3.50
CA ARG A 118 -6.66 17.64 3.26
C ARG A 118 -7.80 18.14 2.37
N SER A 119 -8.27 17.31 1.43
CA SER A 119 -9.42 17.67 0.60
C SER A 119 -10.70 17.94 1.41
N LEU A 120 -10.83 17.31 2.60
CA LEU A 120 -11.98 17.46 3.50
C LEU A 120 -11.97 18.77 4.29
N GLU A 121 -10.86 19.53 4.29
CA GLU A 121 -10.80 20.83 5.00
C GLU A 121 -11.82 21.83 4.44
N ARG A 122 -12.11 21.75 3.14
CA ARG A 122 -13.18 22.53 2.48
C ARG A 122 -14.58 22.18 2.99
N ARG A 123 -14.72 21.05 3.68
CA ARG A 123 -15.95 20.54 4.29
C ARG A 123 -15.95 20.71 5.82
N GLY A 124 -15.00 21.48 6.36
CA GLY A 124 -14.90 21.80 7.78
C GLY A 124 -14.15 20.78 8.64
N PHE A 125 -13.55 19.75 8.05
CA PHE A 125 -12.66 18.84 8.78
C PHE A 125 -11.32 19.53 9.07
N ARG A 126 -10.61 19.07 10.09
CA ARG A 126 -9.25 19.55 10.40
C ARG A 126 -8.28 18.39 10.33
N VAL A 127 -7.22 18.52 9.53
CA VAL A 127 -6.14 17.52 9.51
C VAL A 127 -5.11 17.87 10.57
N VAL A 128 -5.03 17.03 11.59
CA VAL A 128 -4.04 17.12 12.69
C VAL A 128 -2.83 16.28 12.28
N VAL A 129 -1.73 16.95 11.98
CA VAL A 129 -0.45 16.29 11.66
C VAL A 129 0.35 16.15 12.95
N VAL A 130 0.53 14.93 13.42
CA VAL A 130 1.33 14.62 14.61
C VAL A 130 2.81 14.60 14.23
N PRO A 131 3.67 15.45 14.84
CA PRO A 131 5.10 15.47 14.54
C PRO A 131 5.77 14.12 14.78
N CYS A 132 6.83 13.84 14.03
CA CYS A 132 7.74 12.74 14.34
C CYS A 132 8.47 12.99 15.68
N GLY A 133 8.95 11.91 16.29
CA GLY A 133 9.83 11.97 17.45
C GLY A 133 11.19 12.60 17.14
N PRO A 134 12.04 12.81 18.16
CA PRO A 134 13.35 13.45 18.00
C PRO A 134 14.31 12.71 17.04
N ASP A 135 14.09 11.41 16.85
CA ASP A 135 14.83 10.56 15.91
C ASP A 135 14.34 10.69 14.45
N GLY A 136 13.25 11.44 14.22
CA GLY A 136 12.62 11.62 12.92
C GLY A 136 11.71 10.45 12.51
N LEU A 137 11.39 9.54 13.43
CA LEU A 137 10.47 8.44 13.22
C LEU A 137 9.06 8.80 13.72
N PRO A 138 8.00 8.14 13.22
CA PRO A 138 6.65 8.36 13.73
C PRO A 138 6.56 8.17 15.26
N ASP A 139 5.85 9.08 15.93
CA ASP A 139 5.66 9.03 17.39
C ASP A 139 4.28 8.44 17.73
N GLU A 140 4.27 7.15 18.05
CA GLU A 140 3.04 6.41 18.37
C GLU A 140 2.38 6.90 19.66
N GLN A 141 3.16 7.37 20.64
CA GLN A 141 2.60 7.90 21.88
C GLN A 141 1.91 9.24 21.65
N ALA A 142 2.47 10.09 20.78
CA ALA A 142 1.83 11.33 20.37
C ALA A 142 0.58 11.06 19.51
N LEU A 143 0.58 10.01 18.67
CA LEU A 143 -0.62 9.57 17.95
C LEU A 143 -1.72 9.12 18.92
N LEU A 144 -1.39 8.29 19.90
CA LEU A 144 -2.33 7.86 20.96
C LEU A 144 -2.92 9.05 21.69
N THR A 145 -2.07 10.00 22.12
CA THR A 145 -2.53 11.24 22.79
C THR A 145 -3.45 12.07 21.90
N ALA A 146 -3.22 12.09 20.59
CA ALA A 146 -4.08 12.81 19.66
C ALA A 146 -5.46 12.14 19.50
N ILE A 147 -5.54 10.81 19.58
CA ILE A 147 -6.79 10.03 19.48
C ILE A 147 -7.76 10.37 20.62
N ASP A 148 -7.25 10.69 21.81
CA ASP A 148 -8.04 11.09 22.99
C ASP A 148 -8.79 12.44 22.80
N GLY A 149 -8.60 13.12 21.67
CA GLY A 149 -9.27 14.37 21.34
C GLY A 149 -10.80 14.25 21.19
N PRO A 150 -11.60 15.25 21.62
CA PRO A 150 -13.06 15.12 21.76
C PRO A 150 -13.86 15.07 20.44
N ARG A 151 -13.20 15.08 19.28
CA ARG A 151 -13.84 15.15 17.94
C ARG A 151 -13.06 14.40 16.85
N VAL A 152 -12.22 13.44 17.25
CA VAL A 152 -11.46 12.65 16.28
C VAL A 152 -12.42 11.76 15.49
N ARG A 153 -12.31 11.79 14.17
CA ARG A 153 -13.15 11.01 13.24
C ARG A 153 -12.39 9.88 12.59
N ALA A 154 -11.10 10.07 12.34
CA ALA A 154 -10.25 9.05 11.75
C ALA A 154 -8.78 9.22 12.17
N LEU A 155 -8.08 8.09 12.25
CA LEU A 155 -6.63 7.99 12.26
C LEU A 155 -6.20 7.33 10.94
N SER A 156 -5.24 7.93 10.25
CA SER A 156 -4.63 7.34 9.06
C SER A 156 -3.11 7.26 9.17
N VAL A 157 -2.57 6.05 9.04
CA VAL A 157 -1.13 5.77 9.15
C VAL A 157 -0.66 4.79 8.08
N SER A 158 0.59 4.90 7.68
CA SER A 158 1.27 3.86 6.93
C SER A 158 1.62 2.69 7.84
N MET A 159 1.33 1.46 7.43
CA MET A 159 1.81 0.23 8.09
C MET A 159 3.34 0.23 8.20
N VAL A 160 3.99 0.65 7.11
CA VAL A 160 5.45 0.84 7.02
C VAL A 160 5.71 2.19 6.38
N GLN A 161 6.41 3.08 7.07
CA GLN A 161 6.71 4.42 6.58
C GLN A 161 7.70 4.33 5.40
N PHE A 162 7.35 4.96 4.27
CA PHE A 162 8.04 4.74 3.00
C PHE A 162 9.50 5.18 2.95
N ALA A 163 9.92 6.13 3.80
CA ALA A 163 11.24 6.74 3.74
C ALA A 163 12.23 6.11 4.73
N SER A 164 11.75 5.66 5.89
CA SER A 164 12.55 5.09 6.98
C SER A 164 12.39 3.57 7.09
N GLY A 165 11.34 2.99 6.53
CA GLY A 165 11.01 1.58 6.76
C GLY A 165 10.46 1.28 8.16
N TYR A 166 10.12 2.31 8.94
CA TYR A 166 9.53 2.17 10.27
C TYR A 166 8.19 1.45 10.19
N ARG A 167 8.08 0.31 10.86
CA ARG A 167 6.85 -0.46 10.98
C ARG A 167 6.07 -0.02 12.21
N MET A 168 4.84 0.42 12.02
CA MET A 168 3.92 0.85 13.09
C MET A 168 3.39 -0.35 13.89
N ASP A 169 3.11 -0.15 15.17
CA ASP A 169 2.32 -1.05 16.01
C ASP A 169 0.83 -0.78 15.77
N LEU A 170 0.31 -1.45 14.75
CA LEU A 170 -1.07 -1.29 14.33
C LEU A 170 -2.07 -1.86 15.35
N ALA A 171 -1.67 -2.85 16.16
CA ALA A 171 -2.53 -3.42 17.18
C ALA A 171 -2.76 -2.41 18.32
N LEU A 172 -1.69 -1.72 18.74
CA LEU A 172 -1.74 -0.65 19.73
C LEU A 172 -2.62 0.51 19.26
N LEU A 173 -2.38 1.02 18.05
CA LEU A 173 -3.15 2.15 17.50
C LEU A 173 -4.62 1.77 17.26
N GLY A 174 -4.88 0.57 16.74
CA GLY A 174 -6.23 0.09 16.49
C GLY A 174 -7.05 -0.12 17.75
N ALA A 175 -6.44 -0.59 18.84
CA ALA A 175 -7.12 -0.69 20.14
C ALA A 175 -7.55 0.68 20.67
N ALA A 176 -6.69 1.70 20.53
CA ALA A 176 -7.03 3.06 20.91
C ALA A 176 -8.14 3.67 20.03
N CYS A 177 -8.08 3.43 18.72
CA CYS A 177 -9.12 3.88 17.79
C CYS A 177 -10.48 3.26 18.09
N GLU A 178 -10.54 1.95 18.34
CA GLU A 178 -11.78 1.25 18.69
C GLU A 178 -12.39 1.79 19.99
N ALA A 179 -11.56 2.02 21.02
CA ALA A 179 -12.01 2.56 22.31
C ALA A 179 -12.64 3.96 22.20
N HIS A 180 -12.27 4.73 21.17
CA HIS A 180 -12.75 6.09 20.92
C HIS A 180 -13.70 6.20 19.72
N GLU A 181 -14.14 5.07 19.14
CA GLU A 181 -14.98 5.03 17.94
C GLU A 181 -14.41 5.84 16.75
N VAL A 182 -13.08 5.86 16.64
CA VAL A 182 -12.32 6.53 15.58
C VAL A 182 -12.09 5.55 14.42
N LEU A 183 -12.38 5.97 13.19
CA LEU A 183 -12.09 5.12 12.02
C LEU A 183 -10.57 4.92 11.86
N PHE A 184 -10.12 3.67 11.83
CA PHE A 184 -8.70 3.34 11.67
C PHE A 184 -8.37 2.92 10.23
N CYS A 185 -7.61 3.76 9.53
CA CYS A 185 -7.28 3.60 8.12
C CYS A 185 -5.78 3.32 7.94
N ILE A 186 -5.44 2.30 7.16
CA ILE A 186 -4.06 1.83 6.99
C ILE A 186 -3.65 1.89 5.51
N ASP A 187 -2.61 2.67 5.21
CA ASP A 187 -1.83 2.53 3.98
C ASP A 187 -0.85 1.36 4.16
N ALA A 188 -1.13 0.24 3.51
CA ALA A 188 -0.40 -1.01 3.71
C ALA A 188 0.60 -1.32 2.58
N ILE A 189 0.82 -0.38 1.66
CA ILE A 189 1.53 -0.63 0.39
C ILE A 189 3.00 -1.03 0.58
N GLN A 190 3.62 -0.66 1.69
CA GLN A 190 5.02 -0.98 2.01
C GLN A 190 5.18 -2.20 2.92
N GLY A 191 4.09 -2.81 3.39
CA GLY A 191 4.12 -3.94 4.32
C GLY A 191 3.52 -5.23 3.78
N VAL A 192 2.37 -5.15 3.10
CA VAL A 192 1.66 -6.32 2.58
C VAL A 192 2.52 -7.03 1.52
N GLY A 193 2.76 -8.32 1.72
CA GLY A 193 3.64 -9.14 0.89
C GLY A 193 5.11 -9.17 1.36
N ALA A 194 5.55 -8.20 2.18
CA ALA A 194 6.92 -8.12 2.69
C ALA A 194 7.06 -8.62 4.14
N VAL A 195 6.04 -8.36 4.97
CA VAL A 195 6.00 -8.79 6.37
C VAL A 195 4.63 -9.40 6.70
N PRO A 196 4.54 -10.33 7.67
CA PRO A 196 3.27 -10.90 8.09
C PRO A 196 2.29 -9.82 8.53
N PHE A 197 1.05 -9.95 8.07
CA PHE A 197 -0.03 -9.02 8.34
C PHE A 197 -1.36 -9.75 8.27
N ARG A 198 -2.18 -9.60 9.30
CA ARG A 198 -3.57 -10.05 9.29
C ARG A 198 -4.48 -8.92 9.72
N VAL A 199 -5.59 -8.71 9.03
CA VAL A 199 -6.53 -7.62 9.35
C VAL A 199 -7.13 -7.77 10.75
N SER A 200 -7.33 -9.02 11.19
CA SER A 200 -7.85 -9.37 12.52
C SER A 200 -6.95 -8.90 13.66
N ASP A 201 -5.65 -8.73 13.44
CA ASP A 201 -4.69 -8.34 14.48
C ASP A 201 -4.65 -6.82 14.72
N THR A 202 -5.29 -6.03 13.84
CA THR A 202 -5.10 -4.57 13.82
C THR A 202 -6.30 -3.76 14.25
N ARG A 203 -7.50 -4.36 14.31
CA ARG A 203 -8.76 -3.61 14.48
C ARG A 203 -8.89 -2.45 13.49
N ALA A 204 -8.35 -2.59 12.28
CA ALA A 204 -8.52 -1.61 11.22
C ALA A 204 -9.96 -1.60 10.69
N ASP A 205 -10.34 -0.49 10.11
CA ASP A 205 -11.62 -0.33 9.41
C ASP A 205 -11.42 -0.41 7.90
N ILE A 206 -10.29 0.12 7.42
CA ILE A 206 -9.93 0.16 6.01
C ILE A 206 -8.43 -0.10 5.88
N VAL A 207 -8.06 -0.99 4.96
CA VAL A 207 -6.66 -1.29 4.63
C VAL A 207 -6.52 -1.24 3.11
N SER A 208 -5.58 -0.45 2.59
CA SER A 208 -5.40 -0.30 1.14
C SER A 208 -3.96 -0.50 0.70
N ALA A 209 -3.77 -1.23 -0.40
CA ALA A 209 -2.46 -1.46 -1.01
C ALA A 209 -2.55 -1.56 -2.53
N GLY A 210 -1.68 -0.83 -3.23
CA GLY A 210 -1.36 -1.05 -4.64
C GLY A 210 -0.47 -2.28 -4.82
N GLY A 211 -0.66 -2.97 -5.94
CA GLY A 211 0.03 -4.22 -6.29
C GLY A 211 1.48 -4.05 -6.74
N GLN A 212 1.88 -2.85 -7.15
CA GLN A 212 3.12 -2.65 -7.90
C GLN A 212 4.41 -2.78 -7.08
N LYS A 213 4.34 -2.87 -5.75
CA LYS A 213 5.50 -2.90 -4.85
C LYS A 213 5.79 -4.34 -4.40
N TRP A 214 5.61 -4.62 -3.12
CA TRP A 214 5.89 -5.90 -2.48
C TRP A 214 4.92 -7.03 -2.89
N LEU A 215 3.83 -6.68 -3.56
CA LEU A 215 2.94 -7.62 -4.22
C LEU A 215 3.42 -8.03 -5.62
N CYS A 216 4.51 -7.43 -6.12
CA CYS A 216 5.16 -7.78 -7.38
C CYS A 216 4.18 -7.94 -8.57
N SER A 217 3.23 -7.01 -8.69
CA SER A 217 2.11 -7.08 -9.62
C SER A 217 2.13 -5.92 -10.63
N PRO A 218 1.44 -6.02 -11.79
CA PRO A 218 1.31 -4.90 -12.72
C PRO A 218 0.77 -3.61 -12.07
N TRP A 219 1.19 -2.45 -12.59
CA TRP A 219 0.61 -1.16 -12.19
C TRP A 219 -0.90 -1.11 -12.49
N GLY A 220 -1.64 -0.33 -11.71
CA GLY A 220 -3.10 -0.24 -11.88
C GLY A 220 -3.87 -1.43 -11.30
N SER A 221 -3.19 -2.34 -10.60
CA SER A 221 -3.78 -3.41 -9.81
C SER A 221 -3.56 -3.14 -8.32
N GLY A 222 -4.53 -3.51 -7.49
CA GLY A 222 -4.47 -3.29 -6.04
C GLY A 222 -5.78 -3.67 -5.38
N PHE A 223 -5.86 -3.45 -4.07
CA PHE A 223 -7.06 -3.78 -3.32
C PHE A 223 -7.27 -2.83 -2.14
N THR A 224 -8.52 -2.78 -1.70
CA THR A 224 -8.90 -2.19 -0.43
C THR A 224 -9.76 -3.19 0.32
N TRP A 225 -9.31 -3.59 1.49
CA TRP A 225 -10.14 -4.30 2.45
C TRP A 225 -10.98 -3.29 3.22
N VAL A 226 -12.28 -3.56 3.34
CA VAL A 226 -13.23 -2.75 4.10
C VAL A 226 -13.90 -3.68 5.11
N ARG A 227 -13.80 -3.35 6.40
CA ARG A 227 -14.44 -4.12 7.47
C ARG A 227 -15.92 -4.36 7.16
N LYS A 228 -16.37 -5.62 7.31
CA LYS A 228 -17.74 -6.07 7.02
C LYS A 228 -18.84 -5.14 7.51
N GLU A 229 -18.78 -4.70 8.77
CA GLU A 229 -19.81 -3.87 9.39
C GLU A 229 -19.90 -2.45 8.79
N LEU A 230 -18.84 -1.97 8.15
CA LEU A 230 -18.83 -0.67 7.50
C LEU A 230 -19.43 -0.71 6.10
N GLN A 231 -19.43 -1.87 5.45
CA GLN A 231 -19.89 -1.99 4.07
C GLN A 231 -21.37 -1.61 3.94
N SER A 232 -22.24 -1.97 4.88
CA SER A 232 -23.66 -1.57 4.84
C SER A 232 -23.92 -0.11 5.25
N ARG A 233 -22.97 0.54 5.95
CA ARG A 233 -23.13 1.89 6.52
C ARG A 233 -22.85 3.02 5.54
N PHE A 234 -22.11 2.76 4.47
CA PHE A 234 -21.65 3.80 3.55
C PHE A 234 -22.00 3.50 2.10
N ASP A 235 -22.44 4.53 1.38
CA ASP A 235 -22.60 4.47 -0.08
C ASP A 235 -21.26 4.63 -0.79
N PRO A 236 -21.10 4.07 -2.01
CA PRO A 236 -19.85 4.21 -2.75
C PRO A 236 -19.67 5.65 -3.25
N PRO A 237 -18.49 6.27 -3.02
CA PRO A 237 -18.23 7.63 -3.49
C PRO A 237 -18.02 7.71 -5.00
N VAL A 238 -17.64 6.59 -5.63
CA VAL A 238 -17.56 6.41 -7.08
C VAL A 238 -18.67 5.45 -7.46
N ILE A 239 -19.72 5.97 -8.10
CA ILE A 239 -20.89 5.17 -8.48
C ILE A 239 -20.59 4.40 -9.76
N SER A 240 -20.63 3.07 -9.67
CA SER A 240 -20.31 2.13 -10.75
C SER A 240 -21.54 1.27 -11.08
N TRP A 241 -21.77 0.94 -12.35
CA TRP A 241 -22.81 -0.02 -12.74
C TRP A 241 -22.55 -1.43 -12.20
N LEU A 242 -21.30 -1.74 -11.83
CA LEU A 242 -20.94 -2.98 -11.14
C LEU A 242 -21.21 -2.94 -9.63
N ALA A 243 -21.52 -1.76 -9.07
CA ALA A 243 -21.85 -1.60 -7.65
C ALA A 243 -23.27 -2.07 -7.30
N LEU A 244 -24.12 -2.24 -8.31
CA LEU A 244 -25.46 -2.82 -8.19
C LEU A 244 -25.39 -4.36 -8.22
N PRO A 245 -26.30 -5.07 -7.53
CA PRO A 245 -26.37 -6.52 -7.56
C PRO A 245 -26.79 -7.04 -8.93
N GLY A 246 -26.62 -8.35 -9.14
CA GLY A 246 -26.99 -9.01 -10.39
C GLY A 246 -25.91 -9.01 -11.47
N SER A 247 -26.30 -9.49 -12.65
CA SER A 247 -25.47 -9.49 -13.85
C SER A 247 -25.70 -8.18 -14.62
N PRO A 248 -24.65 -7.54 -15.13
CA PRO A 248 -24.78 -6.36 -15.97
C PRO A 248 -25.71 -6.51 -17.16
N ALA A 249 -25.72 -7.69 -17.77
CA ALA A 249 -26.61 -8.03 -18.88
C ALA A 249 -28.10 -8.06 -18.48
N ARG A 250 -28.41 -7.92 -17.18
CA ARG A 250 -29.75 -7.91 -16.61
C ARG A 250 -30.11 -6.58 -15.96
N LEU A 251 -29.28 -5.54 -16.14
CA LEU A 251 -29.65 -4.19 -15.72
C LEU A 251 -30.81 -3.70 -16.60
N ASP A 252 -31.92 -3.32 -15.99
CA ASP A 252 -33.01 -2.67 -16.69
C ASP A 252 -32.58 -1.25 -17.04
N THR A 253 -32.27 -1.01 -18.32
CA THR A 253 -31.84 0.31 -18.78
C THR A 253 -33.01 1.28 -18.99
N SER A 254 -34.25 0.83 -18.80
CA SER A 254 -35.43 1.69 -18.81
C SER A 254 -35.74 2.29 -17.45
N GLU A 255 -35.26 1.68 -16.35
CA GLU A 255 -35.43 2.18 -14.98
C GLU A 255 -34.17 1.93 -14.12
N TYR A 256 -33.48 3.00 -13.71
CA TYR A 256 -32.30 2.89 -12.85
C TYR A 256 -32.68 2.98 -11.37
N ARG A 257 -32.46 1.89 -10.63
CA ARG A 257 -32.62 1.82 -9.17
C ARG A 257 -31.28 1.69 -8.46
N LEU A 258 -31.07 2.51 -7.43
CA LEU A 258 -29.85 2.50 -6.63
C LEU A 258 -29.98 1.50 -5.47
N GLU A 259 -29.83 0.22 -5.81
CA GLU A 259 -29.75 -0.87 -4.84
C GLU A 259 -28.30 -1.33 -4.76
N TRP A 260 -27.59 -1.01 -3.69
CA TRP A 260 -26.16 -1.35 -3.59
C TRP A 260 -25.94 -2.82 -3.26
N ARG A 261 -24.82 -3.39 -3.72
CA ARG A 261 -24.32 -4.66 -3.17
C ARG A 261 -24.09 -4.53 -1.66
N THR A 262 -24.22 -5.64 -0.96
CA THR A 262 -23.99 -5.72 0.49
C THR A 262 -22.52 -5.97 0.85
N ASN A 263 -21.66 -6.21 -0.14
CA ASN A 263 -20.24 -6.52 0.05
C ASN A 263 -19.31 -5.41 -0.49
N ALA A 264 -18.01 -5.49 -0.19
CA ALA A 264 -17.02 -4.46 -0.53
C ALA A 264 -16.91 -4.19 -2.04
N ARG A 265 -17.39 -5.11 -2.88
CA ARG A 265 -17.40 -4.94 -4.35
C ARG A 265 -18.18 -3.71 -4.81
N LYS A 266 -19.11 -3.16 -4.01
CA LYS A 266 -19.76 -1.90 -4.37
C LYS A 266 -18.83 -0.70 -4.46
N PHE A 267 -17.65 -0.77 -3.84
CA PHE A 267 -16.66 0.28 -3.84
C PHE A 267 -15.68 0.18 -5.02
N GLU A 268 -15.82 -0.84 -5.89
CA GLU A 268 -14.97 -1.01 -7.06
C GLU A 268 -15.36 -0.03 -8.18
N PRO A 269 -14.39 0.64 -8.81
CA PRO A 269 -14.66 1.32 -10.07
C PRO A 269 -15.00 0.27 -11.15
N ALA A 270 -15.89 0.63 -12.07
CA ALA A 270 -16.21 -0.26 -13.19
C ALA A 270 -14.99 -0.51 -14.09
N THR A 271 -14.95 -1.70 -14.72
CA THR A 271 -14.02 -2.02 -15.82
C THR A 271 -12.55 -1.79 -15.47
N LEU A 272 -12.11 -2.42 -14.38
CA LEU A 272 -10.69 -2.52 -14.02
C LEU A 272 -9.86 -3.26 -15.10
N GLY A 273 -8.54 -3.07 -15.09
CA GLY A 273 -7.61 -3.77 -15.98
C GLY A 273 -7.58 -5.27 -15.74
N VAL A 274 -8.48 -6.04 -16.35
CA VAL A 274 -8.70 -7.46 -16.06
C VAL A 274 -7.41 -8.27 -16.15
N GLN A 275 -6.59 -8.01 -17.18
CA GLN A 275 -5.29 -8.65 -17.38
C GLN A 275 -4.32 -8.38 -16.22
N ASP A 276 -4.38 -7.19 -15.63
CA ASP A 276 -3.52 -6.78 -14.53
C ASP A 276 -3.96 -7.46 -13.23
N TYR A 277 -5.26 -7.75 -13.07
CA TYR A 277 -5.78 -8.51 -11.92
C TYR A 277 -5.55 -10.02 -12.02
N LEU A 278 -5.42 -10.57 -13.24
CA LEU A 278 -4.92 -11.94 -13.41
C LEU A 278 -3.45 -12.03 -12.98
N GLY A 279 -2.62 -11.07 -13.44
CA GLY A 279 -1.24 -10.95 -12.98
C GLY A 279 -1.12 -10.78 -11.48
N LEU A 280 -1.98 -9.93 -10.87
CA LEU A 280 -2.04 -9.76 -9.41
C LEU A 280 -2.40 -11.06 -8.69
N ALA A 281 -3.41 -11.78 -9.18
CA ALA A 281 -3.81 -13.07 -8.59
C ALA A 281 -2.61 -14.04 -8.56
N ARG A 282 -1.92 -14.19 -9.71
CA ARG A 282 -0.75 -15.06 -9.80
C ARG A 282 0.40 -14.60 -8.91
N SER A 283 0.68 -13.31 -8.84
CA SER A 283 1.73 -12.79 -7.95
C SER A 283 1.43 -13.07 -6.49
N VAL A 284 0.19 -12.87 -6.03
CA VAL A 284 -0.21 -13.17 -4.65
C VAL A 284 -0.13 -14.66 -4.35
N GLU A 285 -0.56 -15.52 -5.27
CA GLU A 285 -0.42 -16.98 -5.13
C GLU A 285 1.04 -17.40 -4.98
N ILE A 286 1.97 -16.81 -5.74
CA ILE A 286 3.40 -17.08 -5.60
C ILE A 286 3.92 -16.66 -4.21
N LEU A 287 3.47 -15.51 -3.70
CA LEU A 287 3.83 -15.08 -2.35
C LEU A 287 3.31 -16.07 -1.29
N LEU A 288 2.09 -16.58 -1.48
CA LEU A 288 1.49 -17.62 -0.62
C LEU A 288 2.17 -18.98 -0.76
N GLU A 289 2.65 -19.35 -1.95
CA GLU A 289 3.44 -20.57 -2.19
C GLU A 289 4.72 -20.58 -1.36
N VAL A 290 5.41 -19.44 -1.25
CA VAL A 290 6.64 -19.28 -0.44
C VAL A 290 6.30 -19.17 1.06
N GLY A 291 5.29 -18.34 1.38
CA GLY A 291 4.93 -17.94 2.74
C GLY A 291 5.59 -16.62 3.14
N ILE A 292 4.80 -15.71 3.74
CA ILE A 292 5.23 -14.34 4.03
C ILE A 292 6.29 -14.29 5.14
N GLU A 293 6.26 -15.24 6.09
CA GLU A 293 7.28 -15.39 7.13
C GLU A 293 8.65 -15.69 6.52
N ALA A 294 8.71 -16.62 5.55
CA ALA A 294 9.95 -16.98 4.86
C ALA A 294 10.46 -15.82 3.99
N ILE A 295 9.55 -15.06 3.36
CA ILE A 295 9.89 -13.85 2.61
C ILE A 295 10.49 -12.80 3.54
N ARG A 296 9.86 -12.52 4.69
CA ARG A 296 10.39 -11.59 5.70
C ARG A 296 11.78 -12.00 6.17
N GLU A 297 11.99 -13.28 6.48
CA GLU A 297 13.28 -13.80 6.91
C GLU A 297 14.36 -13.63 5.84
N HIS A 298 14.01 -13.87 4.57
CA HIS A 298 14.91 -13.61 3.46
C HIS A 298 15.25 -12.13 3.33
N ILE A 299 14.25 -11.25 3.36
CA ILE A 299 14.44 -9.79 3.32
C ILE A 299 15.39 -9.36 4.44
N PHE A 300 15.15 -9.81 5.68
CA PHE A 300 16.00 -9.43 6.82
C PHE A 300 17.42 -9.95 6.67
N ARG A 301 17.59 -11.17 6.15
CA ARG A 301 18.91 -11.75 5.85
C ARG A 301 19.68 -10.94 4.81
N VAL A 302 19.01 -10.43 3.78
CA VAL A 302 19.62 -9.58 2.73
C VAL A 302 19.95 -8.18 3.27
N GLN A 303 19.14 -7.64 4.18
CA GLN A 303 19.36 -6.34 4.80
C GLN A 303 20.51 -6.33 5.81
N GLU A 304 20.73 -7.44 6.53
CA GLU A 304 21.64 -7.48 7.67
C GLU A 304 23.07 -6.98 7.34
N PRO A 305 23.71 -7.39 6.23
CA PRO A 305 25.02 -6.86 5.85
C PRO A 305 25.00 -5.35 5.56
N ILE A 306 23.89 -4.82 4.99
CA ILE A 306 23.73 -3.39 4.68
C ILE A 306 23.60 -2.60 5.98
N LEU A 307 22.79 -3.09 6.92
CA LEU A 307 22.61 -2.48 8.24
C LEU A 307 23.93 -2.45 9.02
N HIS A 308 24.66 -3.57 9.07
CA HIS A 308 25.98 -3.63 9.71
C HIS A 308 26.98 -2.67 9.07
N TRP A 309 27.04 -2.63 7.74
CA TRP A 309 27.91 -1.70 7.02
C TRP A 309 27.54 -0.25 7.34
N ALA A 310 26.26 0.12 7.26
CA ALA A 310 25.81 1.49 7.51
C ALA A 310 26.04 1.93 8.96
N ALA A 311 25.81 1.04 9.94
CA ALA A 311 26.03 1.32 11.36
C ALA A 311 27.52 1.49 11.71
N ALA A 312 28.42 0.82 10.99
CA ALA A 312 29.87 0.93 11.18
C ALA A 312 30.47 2.22 10.58
N LYS A 313 29.70 2.98 9.80
CA LYS A 313 30.17 4.20 9.12
C LYS A 313 29.90 5.43 9.97
N PRO A 314 30.94 6.10 10.52
CA PRO A 314 30.75 7.25 11.40
C PRO A 314 30.16 8.46 10.68
N ASP A 315 30.33 8.54 9.36
CA ASP A 315 29.79 9.57 8.48
C ASP A 315 28.35 9.31 8.04
N LEU A 316 27.78 8.14 8.35
CA LEU A 316 26.39 7.80 8.08
C LEU A 316 25.53 7.84 9.35
N ARG A 317 24.28 8.25 9.18
CA ARG A 317 23.19 8.07 10.12
C ARG A 317 22.19 7.11 9.50
N LEU A 318 22.04 5.95 10.13
CA LEU A 318 20.96 5.03 9.82
C LEU A 318 19.63 5.66 10.26
N TRP A 319 18.63 5.63 9.38
CA TRP A 319 17.27 6.09 9.69
C TRP A 319 16.36 4.91 10.01
N THR A 320 16.53 3.79 9.31
CA THR A 320 15.77 2.57 9.58
C THR A 320 16.06 2.02 10.97
N PRO A 321 15.03 1.65 11.76
CA PRO A 321 15.23 1.00 13.05
C PRO A 321 16.01 -0.31 12.92
N LEU A 322 16.92 -0.56 13.87
CA LEU A 322 17.61 -1.85 13.98
C LEU A 322 16.70 -2.95 14.55
N GLU A 323 15.72 -2.57 15.36
CA GLU A 323 14.81 -3.51 15.99
C GLU A 323 13.95 -4.23 14.93
N ALA A 324 14.10 -5.56 14.86
CA ALA A 324 13.44 -6.41 13.85
C ALA A 324 11.91 -6.27 13.85
N SER A 325 11.30 -6.03 15.01
CA SER A 325 9.86 -5.83 15.19
C SER A 325 9.38 -4.48 14.62
N ARG A 326 10.27 -3.49 14.46
CA ARG A 326 9.97 -2.13 14.02
C ARG A 326 10.48 -1.81 12.61
N ARG A 327 10.97 -2.82 11.88
CA ARG A 327 11.42 -2.69 10.48
C ARG A 327 10.69 -3.63 9.54
N ALA A 328 10.76 -3.31 8.25
CA ALA A 328 10.22 -4.11 7.15
C ALA A 328 11.25 -4.20 6.02
N GLY A 329 10.82 -4.05 4.76
CA GLY A 329 11.67 -4.22 3.58
C GLY A 329 12.64 -3.09 3.24
N ILE A 330 12.53 -1.92 3.88
CA ILE A 330 13.27 -0.70 3.47
C ILE A 330 14.44 -0.44 4.41
N VAL A 331 15.64 -0.18 3.85
CA VAL A 331 16.80 0.31 4.60
C VAL A 331 17.21 1.69 4.11
N SER A 332 17.23 2.66 5.00
CA SER A 332 17.53 4.05 4.69
C SER A 332 18.59 4.59 5.62
N PHE A 333 19.56 5.28 5.05
CA PHE A 333 20.60 6.01 5.77
C PHE A 333 20.94 7.28 5.01
N PHE A 334 21.53 8.24 5.71
CA PHE A 334 21.96 9.50 5.13
C PHE A 334 23.30 9.94 5.70
N PRO A 335 24.07 10.72 4.94
CA PRO A 335 25.28 11.34 5.47
C PRO A 335 24.95 12.23 6.67
N ARG A 336 25.76 12.17 7.74
CA ARG A 336 25.59 13.03 8.92
C ARG A 336 25.79 14.51 8.58
N ASP A 337 26.66 14.80 7.62
CA ASP A 337 26.79 16.13 7.02
C ASP A 337 26.33 16.09 5.55
N ALA A 338 25.02 16.27 5.35
CA ALA A 338 24.43 16.39 4.02
C ALA A 338 25.03 17.57 3.21
N ARG A 339 25.57 18.61 3.85
CA ARG A 339 26.20 19.76 3.19
C ARG A 339 27.60 19.45 2.70
N GLU A 340 28.32 18.52 3.33
CA GLU A 340 29.63 18.05 2.88
C GLU A 340 29.49 17.13 1.66
N VAL A 341 28.52 16.20 1.68
CA VAL A 341 28.24 15.32 0.54
C VAL A 341 27.68 16.09 -0.64
N ALA A 342 26.77 17.04 -0.43
CA ALA A 342 26.31 17.93 -1.49
C ALA A 342 27.45 18.80 -2.08
N ARG A 343 28.47 19.15 -1.29
CA ARG A 343 29.69 19.83 -1.77
C ARG A 343 30.58 18.93 -2.61
N LYS A 344 30.82 17.68 -2.17
CA LYS A 344 31.59 16.67 -2.92
C LYS A 344 30.90 16.31 -4.24
N GLU A 345 29.59 16.10 -4.22
CA GLU A 345 28.77 15.85 -5.41
C GLU A 345 28.72 17.05 -6.38
N HIS A 346 28.75 18.30 -5.90
CA HIS A 346 28.82 19.46 -6.79
C HIS A 346 30.15 19.57 -7.55
N VAL A 347 31.22 19.01 -6.98
CA VAL A 347 32.53 18.94 -7.66
C VAL A 347 32.50 17.89 -8.79
N ASP A 348 31.76 16.80 -8.62
CA ASP A 348 31.59 15.75 -9.65
C ASP A 348 30.49 16.08 -10.68
N ARG A 349 29.49 16.89 -10.33
CA ARG A 349 28.40 17.31 -11.24
C ARG A 349 28.83 18.27 -12.36
N ALA A 350 30.08 18.73 -12.39
CA ALA A 350 30.63 19.41 -13.56
C ALA A 350 30.64 18.53 -14.83
N ASN A 351 30.48 17.20 -14.70
CA ASN A 351 30.43 16.25 -15.82
C ASN A 351 29.04 15.65 -16.12
N LEU A 352 27.96 16.03 -15.43
CA LEU A 352 26.61 15.51 -15.72
C LEU A 352 25.60 16.66 -15.77
N ARG A 353 25.24 17.04 -17.01
CA ARG A 353 24.21 18.05 -17.29
C ARG A 353 22.85 17.54 -16.80
N HIS A 354 22.25 18.23 -15.84
CA HIS A 354 20.84 18.67 -15.91
C HIS A 354 20.58 19.81 -14.93
N ARG A 355 20.03 20.92 -15.44
CA ARG A 355 19.74 22.17 -14.74
C ARG A 355 18.64 22.02 -13.66
N PRO A 356 18.75 22.72 -12.52
CA PRO A 356 17.68 22.83 -11.53
C PRO A 356 16.69 23.95 -11.89
N ALA A 357 15.42 23.78 -11.52
CA ALA A 357 14.47 24.88 -11.38
C ALA A 357 14.30 25.19 -9.89
N GLU A 358 14.39 26.47 -9.56
CA GLU A 358 14.36 27.04 -8.21
C GLU A 358 12.94 27.04 -7.62
N THR A 359 12.83 26.79 -6.31
CA THR A 359 12.09 27.64 -5.35
C THR A 359 12.18 27.07 -3.91
N GLY A 360 12.65 27.91 -2.99
CA GLY A 360 12.08 28.09 -1.64
C GLY A 360 12.22 27.00 -0.56
N GLN A 361 13.26 27.14 0.26
CA GLN A 361 13.36 26.93 1.73
C GLN A 361 12.47 25.87 2.44
N GLN A 362 13.14 25.02 3.25
CA GLN A 362 12.65 23.98 4.20
C GLN A 362 12.54 22.51 3.75
N ARG A 363 12.93 22.14 2.52
CA ARG A 363 12.91 20.72 2.06
C ARG A 363 14.26 20.01 1.97
N ARG A 364 15.32 20.49 2.64
CA ARG A 364 16.68 19.98 2.38
C ARG A 364 17.16 18.82 3.25
N ASP A 365 16.44 18.47 4.31
CA ASP A 365 16.92 17.46 5.27
C ASP A 365 16.24 16.07 5.13
N GLN A 366 15.40 15.88 4.11
CA GLN A 366 14.65 14.63 3.89
C GLN A 366 15.10 13.82 2.67
N HIS A 367 16.26 14.14 2.07
CA HIS A 367 16.81 13.36 0.96
C HIS A 367 17.88 12.41 1.49
N GLY A 368 17.45 11.41 2.24
CA GLY A 368 18.25 10.22 2.50
C GLY A 368 18.21 9.29 1.29
N ALA A 369 19.31 8.58 1.04
CA ALA A 369 19.30 7.45 0.14
C ALA A 369 18.53 6.33 0.85
N ALA A 370 17.27 6.15 0.51
CA ALA A 370 16.60 4.89 0.77
C ALA A 370 17.20 3.87 -0.19
N ILE A 371 17.67 2.74 0.34
CA ILE A 371 18.03 1.54 -0.41
C ILE A 371 16.94 0.49 -0.09
N PRO A 372 15.89 0.42 -0.94
CA PRO A 372 14.81 -0.56 -0.82
C PRO A 372 15.21 -2.02 -0.98
#